data_AF-A0AAV4A8N3-F1
#
_entry.id   AF-A0AAV4A8N3-F1
#
_cell.length_a   1.000
_cell.length_b   1.000
_cell.length_c   1.000
_cell.angle_alpha   90.00
_cell.angle_beta   90.00
_cell.angle_gamma   90.00
#
_symmetry.space_group_name_H-M   'P 1'
#
loop_
_entity.id
_entity.type
_entity.pdbx_description
1 polymer ?
#
loop_
_entity_poly.entity_id
_entity_poly.type
_entity_poly.pdbx_seq_one_letter_code
_entity_poly.pdbx_strand_id
1 'polypeptide(L)'
;MIEQLEYEMSKYRWNILGLCEVRRKHFGETLTSDGLKLYHSGREDKHENGVGFIVHKDTADAVLGCRPISNRIIIVCLKTAPFNTTIIQAYAPTTDHEDEEVEDSNNEVQKTLNEMSKKDIIVVQSDWNAKIGEDAQEDWEGTCGQYCNQATHDRGLRLLEFAKYNDLKIMNTSTLE
;
A
#
# COMPACT_ATOMS: atom_id res chain seq x y z
N MET A 1 5.21 -19.04 1.29
CA MET A 1 4.97 -17.62 1.60
C MET A 1 3.50 -17.26 1.49
N ILE A 2 2.89 -17.34 0.30
CA ILE A 2 1.46 -17.00 0.13
C ILE A 2 0.54 -17.94 0.94
N GLU A 3 0.73 -19.25 0.88
CA GLU A 3 -0.10 -20.21 1.67
C GLU A 3 -0.04 -19.96 3.19
N GLN A 4 1.13 -19.59 3.71
CA GLN A 4 1.27 -19.26 5.14
C GLN A 4 0.55 -17.95 5.48
N LEU A 5 0.63 -16.95 4.59
CA LEU A 5 -0.13 -15.71 4.73
C LEU A 5 -1.64 -16.00 4.67
N GLU A 6 -2.11 -16.82 3.74
CA GLU A 6 -3.51 -17.23 3.64
C GLU A 6 -3.98 -17.92 4.92
N TYR A 7 -3.18 -18.83 5.47
CA TYR A 7 -3.46 -19.48 6.75
C TYR A 7 -3.59 -18.48 7.90
N GLU A 8 -2.65 -17.54 8.05
CA GLU A 8 -2.72 -16.53 9.11
C GLU A 8 -3.90 -15.58 8.92
N MET A 9 -4.15 -15.17 7.69
CA MET A 9 -5.22 -14.24 7.35
C MET A 9 -6.61 -14.88 7.40
N SER A 10 -6.73 -16.22 7.37
CA SER A 10 -7.98 -16.94 7.59
C SER A 10 -8.61 -16.68 8.96
N LYS A 11 -7.81 -16.20 9.93
CA LYS A 11 -8.24 -15.88 11.29
C LYS A 11 -8.92 -14.51 11.40
N TYR A 12 -8.85 -13.69 10.34
CA TYR A 12 -9.33 -12.32 10.33
C TYR A 12 -10.39 -12.13 9.24
N ARG A 13 -11.26 -11.13 9.43
CA ARG A 13 -12.15 -10.67 8.36
C ARG A 13 -11.46 -9.58 7.56
N TRP A 14 -11.17 -9.85 6.30
CA TRP A 14 -10.54 -8.91 5.38
C TRP A 14 -11.16 -9.05 3.99
N ASN A 15 -11.03 -7.99 3.19
CA ASN A 15 -11.51 -7.96 1.80
C ASN A 15 -10.35 -7.92 0.82
N ILE A 16 -9.33 -7.12 1.11
CA ILE A 16 -8.13 -6.93 0.29
C ILE A 16 -6.92 -6.79 1.19
N LEU A 17 -5.83 -7.44 0.78
CA LEU A 17 -4.52 -7.32 1.40
C LEU A 17 -3.54 -6.79 0.37
N GLY A 18 -2.90 -5.67 0.68
CA GLY A 18 -1.75 -5.18 -0.05
C GLY A 18 -0.49 -5.96 0.37
N LEU A 19 0.33 -6.33 -0.62
CA LEU A 19 1.56 -7.07 -0.41
C LEU A 19 2.76 -6.24 -0.89
N CYS A 20 3.81 -6.24 -0.09
CA CYS A 20 5.17 -5.91 -0.48
C CYS A 20 6.01 -7.19 -0.59
N GLU A 21 7.11 -7.13 -1.31
CA GLU A 21 8.06 -8.25 -1.49
C GLU A 21 7.42 -9.54 -2.03
N VAL A 22 6.54 -9.45 -3.02
CA VAL A 22 5.90 -10.63 -3.62
C VAL A 22 6.93 -11.56 -4.29
N ARG A 23 8.09 -11.03 -4.73
CA ARG A 23 9.22 -11.76 -5.33
C ARG A 23 8.83 -12.63 -6.54
N ARG A 24 7.76 -12.23 -7.23
CA ARG A 24 7.32 -12.82 -8.51
C ARG A 24 7.73 -11.92 -9.66
N LYS A 25 8.03 -12.53 -10.81
CA LYS A 25 8.36 -11.80 -12.03
C LYS A 25 7.11 -11.36 -12.77
N HIS A 26 7.28 -10.33 -13.59
CA HIS A 26 6.27 -9.78 -14.50
C HIS A 26 5.01 -9.31 -13.77
N PHE A 27 4.05 -8.82 -14.54
CA PHE A 27 2.68 -8.72 -14.08
C PHE A 27 1.95 -10.06 -14.25
N GLY A 28 1.11 -10.43 -13.28
CA GLY A 28 0.27 -11.59 -13.40
C GLY A 28 -0.93 -11.58 -12.47
N GLU A 29 -1.89 -12.43 -12.83
CA GLU A 29 -3.08 -12.73 -12.06
C GLU A 29 -3.11 -14.24 -11.82
N THR A 30 -3.42 -14.68 -10.61
CA THR A 30 -3.52 -16.11 -10.27
C THR A 30 -4.63 -16.34 -9.27
N LEU A 31 -5.38 -17.42 -9.45
CA LEU A 31 -6.33 -17.92 -8.45
C LEU A 31 -5.61 -18.90 -7.53
N THR A 32 -5.67 -18.68 -6.22
CA THR A 32 -5.07 -19.60 -5.24
C THR A 32 -5.99 -20.80 -5.00
N SER A 33 -5.48 -21.83 -4.32
CA SER A 33 -6.26 -23.04 -4.01
C SER A 33 -7.52 -22.74 -3.18
N ASP A 34 -7.48 -21.69 -2.37
CA ASP A 34 -8.57 -21.27 -1.49
C ASP A 34 -9.58 -20.34 -2.21
N GLY A 35 -9.37 -20.12 -3.51
CA GLY A 35 -10.21 -19.27 -4.36
C GLY A 35 -9.94 -17.78 -4.20
N LEU A 36 -8.82 -17.39 -3.57
CA LEU A 36 -8.41 -16.00 -3.44
C LEU A 36 -7.74 -15.53 -4.74
N LYS A 37 -7.92 -14.26 -5.08
CA LYS A 37 -7.39 -13.70 -6.31
C LYS A 37 -6.12 -12.91 -6.02
N LEU A 38 -4.99 -13.40 -6.51
CA LEU A 38 -3.70 -12.73 -6.41
C LEU A 38 -3.44 -11.91 -7.68
N TYR A 39 -3.19 -10.63 -7.49
CA TYR A 39 -2.58 -9.75 -8.48
C TYR A 39 -1.15 -9.45 -8.05
N HIS A 40 -0.19 -9.52 -8.96
CA HIS A 40 1.19 -9.15 -8.65
C HIS A 40 1.83 -8.37 -9.79
N SER A 41 2.75 -7.49 -9.43
CA SER A 41 3.65 -6.80 -10.34
C SER A 41 5.06 -6.89 -9.78
N GLY A 42 5.99 -7.42 -10.57
CA GLY A 42 7.40 -7.47 -10.20
C GLY A 42 8.31 -7.29 -11.41
N ARG A 43 9.61 -7.48 -11.20
CA ARG A 43 10.62 -7.25 -12.24
C ARG A 43 10.50 -8.27 -13.38
N GLU A 44 10.99 -7.90 -14.54
CA GLU A 44 11.07 -8.80 -15.70
C GLU A 44 12.17 -9.87 -15.53
N ASP A 45 13.29 -9.50 -14.92
CA ASP A 45 14.54 -10.26 -14.95
C ASP A 45 14.86 -10.99 -13.63
N LYS A 46 14.39 -10.48 -12.49
CA LYS A 46 14.75 -10.97 -11.14
C LYS A 46 13.54 -11.26 -10.25
N HIS A 47 13.72 -12.16 -9.29
CA HIS A 47 12.74 -12.48 -8.23
C HIS A 47 12.97 -11.61 -6.99
N GLU A 48 13.05 -10.31 -7.20
CA GLU A 48 13.33 -9.29 -6.16
C GLU A 48 12.20 -8.26 -6.16
N ASN A 49 11.99 -7.61 -5.00
CA ASN A 49 10.92 -6.65 -4.78
C ASN A 49 9.54 -7.25 -5.12
N GLY A 50 8.69 -6.46 -5.77
CA GLY A 50 7.37 -6.86 -6.21
C GLY A 50 6.29 -6.46 -5.23
N VAL A 51 5.16 -6.04 -5.78
CA VAL A 51 3.96 -5.66 -5.06
C VAL A 51 2.78 -6.47 -5.55
N GLY A 52 1.73 -6.53 -4.74
CA GLY A 52 0.54 -7.25 -5.14
C GLY A 52 -0.66 -6.98 -4.27
N PHE A 53 -1.78 -7.56 -4.68
CA PHE A 53 -2.99 -7.64 -3.89
C PHE A 53 -3.45 -9.08 -3.78
N ILE A 54 -3.87 -9.50 -2.60
CA ILE A 54 -4.77 -10.64 -2.45
C ILE A 54 -6.17 -10.08 -2.24
N VAL A 55 -7.09 -10.48 -3.12
CA VAL A 55 -8.51 -10.09 -3.06
C VAL A 55 -9.31 -11.30 -2.62
N HIS A 56 -10.13 -11.12 -1.58
CA HIS A 56 -11.03 -12.14 -1.09
C HIS A 56 -12.07 -12.49 -2.16
N LYS A 57 -12.45 -13.77 -2.27
CA LYS A 57 -13.40 -14.26 -3.27
C LYS A 57 -14.73 -13.47 -3.27
N ASP A 58 -15.21 -13.10 -2.09
CA ASP A 58 -16.45 -12.32 -1.92
C ASP A 58 -16.32 -10.87 -2.42
N THR A 59 -15.10 -10.39 -2.66
CA THR A 59 -14.78 -9.04 -3.14
C THR A 59 -14.33 -9.05 -4.61
N ALA A 60 -13.99 -10.22 -5.16
CA ALA A 60 -13.43 -10.34 -6.51
C ALA A 60 -14.35 -9.74 -7.59
N ASP A 61 -15.67 -9.92 -7.46
CA ASP A 61 -16.66 -9.37 -8.40
C ASP A 61 -16.79 -7.83 -8.33
N ALA A 62 -16.33 -7.22 -7.24
CA ALA A 62 -16.29 -5.76 -7.11
C ALA A 62 -15.05 -5.15 -7.78
N VAL A 63 -14.06 -5.96 -8.19
CA VAL A 63 -12.85 -5.44 -8.84
C VAL A 63 -13.18 -4.96 -10.26
N LEU A 64 -13.01 -3.67 -10.49
CA LEU A 64 -13.14 -3.04 -11.80
C LEU A 64 -11.90 -3.24 -12.66
N GLY A 65 -10.74 -3.36 -12.03
CA GLY A 65 -9.48 -3.64 -12.70
C GLY A 65 -8.28 -3.52 -11.78
N CYS A 66 -7.17 -4.12 -12.21
CA CYS A 66 -5.87 -3.99 -11.58
C CYS A 66 -4.88 -3.44 -12.60
N ARG A 67 -4.10 -2.42 -12.22
CA ARG A 67 -3.11 -1.75 -13.07
C ARG A 67 -1.72 -1.83 -12.44
N PRO A 68 -0.79 -2.62 -13.00
CA PRO A 68 0.61 -2.54 -12.62
C PRO A 68 1.21 -1.21 -13.09
N ILE A 69 1.97 -0.53 -12.24
CA ILE A 69 2.71 0.69 -12.58
C ILE A 69 4.19 0.35 -12.71
N SER A 70 4.73 -0.31 -11.68
CA SER A 70 6.12 -0.75 -11.61
C SER A 70 6.22 -1.97 -10.69
N ASN A 71 7.42 -2.52 -10.52
CA ASN A 71 7.70 -3.55 -9.51
C ASN A 71 7.58 -3.03 -8.06
N ARG A 72 7.29 -1.74 -7.86
CA ARG A 72 7.08 -1.09 -6.56
C ARG A 72 5.66 -0.54 -6.39
N ILE A 73 4.87 -0.40 -7.44
CA ILE A 73 3.52 0.17 -7.36
C ILE A 73 2.51 -0.63 -8.20
N ILE A 74 1.40 -1.00 -7.56
CA ILE A 74 0.25 -1.65 -8.19
C ILE A 74 -1.05 -1.04 -7.66
N ILE A 75 -2.04 -0.91 -8.53
CA ILE A 75 -3.32 -0.28 -8.22
C ILE A 75 -4.45 -1.27 -8.44
N VAL A 76 -5.41 -1.32 -7.53
CA VAL A 76 -6.70 -1.99 -7.75
C VAL A 76 -7.84 -0.99 -7.58
N CYS A 77 -8.81 -1.01 -8.50
CA CYS A 77 -10.01 -0.20 -8.43
C CYS A 77 -11.21 -1.10 -8.12
N LEU A 78 -12.04 -0.68 -7.17
CA LEU A 78 -13.19 -1.40 -6.66
C LEU A 78 -14.45 -0.59 -6.87
N LYS A 79 -15.49 -1.28 -7.34
CA LYS A 79 -16.84 -0.77 -7.34
C LYS A 79 -17.37 -0.75 -5.92
N THR A 80 -17.50 0.44 -5.37
CA THR A 80 -18.05 0.69 -4.04
C THR A 80 -19.09 1.81 -4.13
N ALA A 81 -19.90 1.97 -3.08
CA ALA A 81 -20.93 2.99 -3.02
C ALA A 81 -20.70 3.89 -1.79
N PRO A 82 -20.87 5.21 -1.91
CA PRO A 82 -21.39 5.94 -3.07
C PRO A 82 -20.35 6.21 -4.19
N PHE A 83 -19.06 6.07 -3.90
CA PHE A 83 -17.97 6.28 -4.85
C PHE A 83 -17.14 5.01 -5.00
N ASN A 84 -16.44 4.87 -6.13
CA ASN A 84 -15.44 3.82 -6.29
C ASN A 84 -14.28 4.02 -5.31
N THR A 85 -13.59 2.93 -4.99
CA THR A 85 -12.41 2.95 -4.13
C THR A 85 -11.22 2.52 -4.95
N THR A 86 -10.20 3.36 -5.01
CA THR A 86 -8.93 3.06 -5.67
C THR A 86 -7.86 2.88 -4.61
N ILE A 87 -7.28 1.68 -4.57
CA ILE A 87 -6.25 1.29 -3.61
C ILE A 87 -4.92 1.21 -4.33
N ILE A 88 -3.93 1.96 -3.85
CA ILE A 88 -2.56 1.95 -4.33
C ILE A 88 -1.73 1.18 -3.31
N GLN A 89 -1.13 0.06 -3.73
CA GLN A 89 -0.11 -0.63 -2.95
C GLN A 89 1.25 -0.19 -3.46
N ALA A 90 2.02 0.45 -2.60
CA ALA A 90 3.40 0.83 -2.84
C ALA A 90 4.36 0.01 -1.96
N TYR A 91 5.58 -0.17 -2.43
CA TYR A 91 6.69 -0.68 -1.64
C TYR A 91 7.78 0.39 -1.57
N ALA A 92 7.88 1.06 -0.42
CA ALA A 92 8.91 2.06 -0.21
C ALA A 92 10.30 1.39 -0.19
N PRO A 93 11.32 2.02 -0.76
CA PRO A 93 12.69 1.52 -0.66
C PRO A 93 13.17 1.48 0.80
N THR A 94 13.90 0.42 1.15
CA THR A 94 14.60 0.30 2.43
C THR A 94 15.82 1.23 2.47
N THR A 95 16.28 1.62 3.67
CA THR A 95 17.39 2.58 3.83
C THR A 95 18.76 2.11 3.36
N ASP A 96 18.87 0.86 2.93
CA ASP A 96 20.11 0.35 2.34
C ASP A 96 20.27 0.81 0.87
N HIS A 97 19.27 1.51 0.33
CA HIS A 97 19.26 2.10 -1.01
C HIS A 97 19.79 3.54 -1.01
N GLU A 98 20.37 3.96 -2.14
CA GLU A 98 20.85 5.33 -2.35
C GLU A 98 19.71 6.34 -2.24
N ASP A 99 19.99 7.55 -1.75
CA ASP A 99 18.98 8.62 -1.56
C ASP A 99 18.19 8.91 -2.85
N GLU A 100 18.82 8.77 -4.01
CA GLU A 100 18.20 8.93 -5.33
C GLU A 100 17.10 7.88 -5.58
N GLU A 101 17.34 6.60 -5.24
CA GLU A 101 16.32 5.54 -5.40
C GLU A 101 15.12 5.75 -4.46
N VAL A 102 15.37 6.35 -3.29
CA VAL A 102 14.32 6.74 -2.33
C VAL A 102 13.47 7.87 -2.89
N GLU A 103 14.10 8.91 -3.43
CA GLU A 103 13.43 10.04 -4.04
C GLU A 103 12.62 9.63 -5.27
N ASP A 104 13.18 8.81 -6.15
CA ASP A 104 12.51 8.28 -7.33
C ASP A 104 11.25 7.50 -6.99
N SER A 105 11.31 6.65 -5.95
CA SER A 105 10.15 5.87 -5.51
C SER A 105 9.05 6.78 -4.95
N ASN A 106 9.40 7.81 -4.17
CA ASN A 106 8.44 8.78 -3.66
C ASN A 106 7.79 9.59 -4.79
N ASN A 107 8.60 10.00 -5.78
CA ASN A 107 8.13 10.70 -6.97
C ASN A 107 7.17 9.84 -7.80
N GLU A 108 7.42 8.54 -7.92
CA GLU A 108 6.52 7.61 -8.62
C GLU A 108 5.17 7.47 -7.91
N VAL A 109 5.16 7.38 -6.58
CA VAL A 109 3.92 7.36 -5.78
C VAL A 109 3.16 8.67 -5.96
N GLN A 110 3.84 9.82 -5.88
CA GLN A 110 3.22 11.14 -6.06
C GLN A 110 2.60 11.31 -7.45
N LYS A 111 3.32 10.88 -8.50
CA LYS A 111 2.80 10.90 -9.88
C LYS A 111 1.58 10.00 -10.00
N THR A 112 1.64 8.81 -9.42
CA THR A 112 0.52 7.87 -9.40
C THR A 112 -0.71 8.48 -8.75
N LEU A 113 -0.55 9.13 -7.59
CA LEU A 113 -1.63 9.83 -6.90
C LEU A 113 -2.24 10.96 -7.73
N ASN A 114 -1.40 11.76 -8.40
CA ASN A 114 -1.86 12.87 -9.24
C ASN A 114 -2.71 12.41 -10.44
N GLU A 115 -2.51 11.18 -10.92
CA GLU A 115 -3.30 10.57 -12.00
C GLU A 115 -4.66 10.01 -11.52
N MET A 116 -4.88 9.90 -10.21
CA MET A 116 -6.10 9.30 -9.67
C MET A 116 -7.32 10.19 -9.84
N SER A 117 -8.48 9.55 -10.02
CA SER A 117 -9.77 10.22 -10.04
C SER A 117 -10.05 10.86 -8.68
N LYS A 118 -10.22 12.20 -8.66
CA LYS A 118 -10.63 12.94 -7.45
C LYS A 118 -12.05 12.60 -6.96
N LYS A 119 -12.82 11.82 -7.73
CA LYS A 119 -14.15 11.34 -7.35
C LYS A 119 -14.09 10.02 -6.57
N ASP A 120 -12.97 9.31 -6.67
CA ASP A 120 -12.78 8.02 -6.02
C ASP A 120 -12.31 8.25 -4.59
N ILE A 121 -12.64 7.32 -3.71
CA ILE A 121 -11.97 7.20 -2.42
C ILE A 121 -10.58 6.63 -2.69
N ILE A 122 -9.53 7.37 -2.34
CA ILE A 122 -8.14 6.94 -2.52
C ILE A 122 -7.62 6.36 -1.22
N VAL A 123 -7.09 5.14 -1.28
CA VAL A 123 -6.38 4.50 -0.18
C VAL A 123 -4.97 4.20 -0.62
N VAL A 124 -3.98 4.72 0.11
CA VAL A 124 -2.57 4.41 -0.12
C VAL A 124 -2.12 3.44 0.97
N GLN A 125 -1.72 2.25 0.56
CA GLN A 125 -1.15 1.21 1.41
C GLN A 125 0.33 1.04 1.03
N SER A 126 1.20 0.96 2.03
CA SER A 126 2.62 0.70 1.80
C SER A 126 3.27 0.33 3.12
N ASP A 127 4.40 -0.34 3.03
CA ASP A 127 5.39 -0.34 4.10
C ASP A 127 6.28 0.89 3.93
N TRP A 128 5.91 1.98 4.59
CA TRP A 128 6.70 3.22 4.59
C TRP A 128 7.90 3.16 5.54
N ASN A 129 8.03 2.09 6.35
CA ASN A 129 9.01 1.96 7.42
C ASN A 129 9.13 3.27 8.24
N ALA A 130 7.97 3.86 8.54
CA ALA A 130 7.82 5.16 9.18
C ALA A 130 7.14 5.00 10.55
N LYS A 131 7.73 5.62 11.56
CA LYS A 131 7.22 5.71 12.93
C LYS A 131 6.73 7.13 13.16
N ILE A 132 5.44 7.25 13.38
CA ILE A 132 4.77 8.49 13.78
C ILE A 132 4.37 8.32 15.25
N GLY A 133 4.74 9.29 16.08
CA GLY A 133 4.53 9.29 17.52
C GLY A 133 3.36 10.17 17.98
N GLU A 134 3.09 10.16 19.28
CA GLU A 134 2.05 11.01 19.90
C GLU A 134 2.30 12.52 19.67
N ASP A 135 3.57 12.91 19.51
CA ASP A 135 4.02 14.26 19.17
C ASP A 135 3.41 14.78 17.86
N ALA A 136 3.09 13.88 16.91
CA ALA A 136 2.44 14.28 15.67
C ALA A 136 1.00 14.78 15.88
N GLN A 137 0.32 14.44 16.98
CA GLN A 137 -1.05 14.91 17.23
C GLN A 137 -1.09 16.39 17.57
N GLU A 138 -0.05 16.93 18.21
CA GLU A 138 0.03 18.34 18.57
C GLU A 138 0.38 19.21 17.35
N ASP A 139 1.39 18.78 16.58
CA ASP A 139 1.94 19.58 15.47
C ASP A 139 1.23 19.34 14.12
N TRP A 140 0.50 18.23 13.96
CA TRP A 140 -0.12 17.80 12.69
C TRP A 140 -1.62 17.50 12.82
N GLU A 141 -2.34 18.37 13.52
CA GLU A 141 -3.78 18.23 13.74
C GLU A 141 -4.54 17.96 12.42
N GLY A 142 -5.34 16.89 12.42
CA GLY A 142 -6.16 16.47 11.29
C GLY A 142 -5.46 15.60 10.24
N THR A 143 -4.14 15.40 10.33
CA THR A 143 -3.35 14.57 9.40
C THR A 143 -3.06 13.17 9.94
N CYS A 144 -2.92 12.99 11.25
CA CYS A 144 -2.75 11.67 11.88
C CYS A 144 -3.86 11.36 12.91
N GLY A 145 -4.24 10.08 13.01
CA GLY A 145 -5.20 9.60 14.01
C GLY A 145 -4.57 9.29 15.37
N GLN A 146 -5.38 8.81 16.31
CA GLN A 146 -4.98 8.58 17.72
C GLN A 146 -4.00 7.41 17.96
N TYR A 147 -3.58 6.68 16.92
CA TYR A 147 -2.79 5.45 17.02
C TYR A 147 -1.37 5.67 16.50
N CYS A 148 -0.48 6.02 17.42
CA CYS A 148 0.90 6.40 17.15
C CYS A 148 1.88 5.63 18.05
N ASN A 149 3.14 5.57 17.63
CA ASN A 149 4.28 5.09 18.41
C ASN A 149 4.66 6.11 19.51
N GLN A 150 5.74 5.88 20.27
CA GLN A 150 6.16 6.82 21.32
C GLN A 150 6.74 8.15 20.78
N ALA A 151 7.41 8.14 19.63
CA ALA A 151 8.02 9.34 19.05
C ALA A 151 8.06 9.27 17.52
N THR A 152 7.88 10.42 16.86
CA THR A 152 8.05 10.55 15.42
C THR A 152 9.53 10.60 15.07
N HIS A 153 9.96 9.78 14.11
CA HIS A 153 11.32 9.87 13.54
C HIS A 153 11.29 10.55 12.16
N ASP A 154 12.46 10.80 11.56
CA ASP A 154 12.57 11.56 10.30
C ASP A 154 11.68 11.06 9.16
N ARG A 155 11.52 9.73 9.00
CA ARG A 155 10.63 9.18 7.95
C ARG A 155 9.15 9.37 8.27
N GLY A 156 8.81 9.40 9.55
CA GLY A 156 7.47 9.72 10.05
C GLY A 156 7.10 11.16 9.73
N LEU A 157 8.04 12.11 9.92
CA LEU A 157 7.86 13.51 9.51
C LEU A 157 7.65 13.62 8.00
N ARG A 158 8.47 12.95 7.18
CA ARG A 158 8.29 12.93 5.72
C ARG A 158 6.94 12.35 5.30
N LEU A 159 6.46 11.30 5.99
CA LEU A 159 5.14 10.72 5.74
C LEU A 159 4.01 11.68 6.13
N LEU A 160 4.16 12.44 7.22
CA LEU A 160 3.22 13.48 7.64
C LEU A 160 3.16 14.62 6.61
N GLU A 161 4.32 15.10 6.15
CA GLU A 161 4.43 16.11 5.08
C GLU A 161 3.75 15.63 3.80
N PHE A 162 4.06 14.40 3.37
CA PHE A 162 3.46 13.78 2.19
C PHE A 162 1.94 13.67 2.33
N ALA A 163 1.44 13.21 3.49
CA ALA A 163 0.01 13.10 3.73
C ALA A 163 -0.67 14.47 3.72
N LYS A 164 -0.08 15.47 4.39
CA LYS A 164 -0.59 16.84 4.43
C LYS A 164 -0.64 17.47 3.03
N TYR A 165 0.42 17.30 2.25
CA TYR A 165 0.52 17.84 0.89
C TYR A 165 -0.58 17.27 -0.04
N ASN A 166 -0.93 15.99 0.15
CA ASN A 166 -1.91 15.28 -0.66
C ASN A 166 -3.34 15.27 -0.08
N ASP A 167 -3.60 16.00 1.02
CA ASP A 167 -4.87 15.96 1.77
C ASP A 167 -5.30 14.54 2.18
N LEU A 168 -4.31 13.71 2.52
CA LEU A 168 -4.50 12.35 3.03
C LEU A 168 -4.51 12.35 4.56
N LYS A 169 -5.23 11.37 5.12
CA LYS A 169 -5.25 11.10 6.56
C LYS A 169 -4.55 9.78 6.85
N ILE A 170 -3.60 9.83 7.77
CA ILE A 170 -2.87 8.66 8.25
C ILE A 170 -3.75 7.94 9.26
N MET A 171 -4.22 6.75 8.85
CA MET A 171 -5.19 5.96 9.62
C MET A 171 -4.54 5.01 10.62
N ASN A 172 -3.38 4.44 10.29
CA ASN A 172 -2.65 3.54 11.18
C ASN A 172 -1.15 3.54 10.87
N THR A 173 -0.33 3.61 11.92
CA THR A 173 1.13 3.42 11.87
C THR A 173 1.63 2.47 12.97
N SER A 174 0.72 1.80 13.69
CA SER A 174 1.08 0.87 14.74
C SER A 174 1.74 -0.37 14.14
N THR A 175 3.01 -0.55 14.42
CA THR A 175 3.67 -1.85 14.26
C THR A 175 3.36 -2.70 15.48
N LEU A 176 2.95 -3.96 15.28
CA LEU A 176 2.94 -4.93 16.37
C LEU A 176 4.41 -5.17 16.78
N GLU A 177 4.81 -4.69 17.95
CA GLU A 177 6.08 -5.06 18.59
C GLU A 177 5.98 -6.45 19.25
#